data_AF-A0A7L7Z1W0-F1
#
_entry.id   AF-A0A7L7Z1W0-F1
#
_cell.length_a   1.000
_cell.length_b   1.000
_cell.length_c   1.000
_cell.angle_alpha   90.00
_cell.angle_beta   90.00
_cell.angle_gamma   90.00
#
_symmetry.space_group_name_H-M   'P 1'
#
loop_
_entity.id
_entity.type
_entity.pdbx_description
1 polymer ?
#
loop_
_entity_poly.entity_id
_entity_poly.type
_entity_poly.pdbx_seq_one_letter_code
_entity_poly.pdbx_strand_id
1 'polypeptide(L)'
;MPEAPAGLVHALAAAHEVAAVEGVGLMLRPRSTAGGRAVLVVDDALVAWWDALVGADPRDAAARLGSALAAVAVEARPTERYRLLDGDGFTPSTRAVRPALRDASPPSSGGRWVPYVPRDAG
;
A
#
# COMPACT_ATOMS: atom_id res chain seq x y z
N MET A 1 5.81 -1.27 10.39
CA MET A 1 5.53 -0.70 9.06
C MET A 1 6.50 0.45 8.92
N PRO A 2 7.33 0.49 7.87
CA PRO A 2 8.23 1.60 7.66
C PRO A 2 7.44 2.91 7.53
N GLU A 3 8.05 4.00 7.96
CA GLU A 3 7.52 5.33 7.68
C GLU A 3 7.65 5.61 6.18
N ALA A 4 6.66 6.32 5.61
CA ALA A 4 6.73 6.69 4.21
C ALA A 4 7.87 7.69 3.97
N PRO A 5 8.76 7.46 2.99
CA PRO A 5 9.79 8.43 2.65
C PRO A 5 9.19 9.80 2.33
N ALA A 6 9.78 10.87 2.83
CA ALA A 6 9.29 12.24 2.57
C ALA A 6 9.21 12.55 1.06
N GLY A 7 10.17 12.04 0.28
CA GLY A 7 10.17 12.15 -1.18
C GLY A 7 8.99 11.43 -1.85
N LEU A 8 8.60 10.25 -1.32
CA LEU A 8 7.43 9.50 -1.80
C LEU A 8 6.14 10.30 -1.55
N VAL A 9 5.98 10.83 -0.33
CA VAL A 9 4.81 11.66 0.03
C VAL A 9 4.75 12.91 -0.85
N HIS A 10 5.88 13.58 -1.08
CA HIS A 10 5.96 14.76 -1.92
C HIS A 10 5.57 14.46 -3.38
N ALA A 11 6.06 13.36 -3.94
CA ALA A 11 5.72 12.93 -5.30
C ALA A 11 4.21 12.68 -5.46
N LEU A 12 3.57 12.08 -4.45
CA LEU A 12 2.13 11.79 -4.47
C LEU A 12 1.27 13.04 -4.30
N ALA A 13 1.73 14.02 -3.53
CA ALA A 13 0.99 15.23 -3.19
C ALA A 13 0.61 16.10 -4.40
N ALA A 14 1.35 15.97 -5.52
CA ALA A 14 1.07 16.68 -6.77
C ALA A 14 -0.29 16.28 -7.38
N ALA A 15 -0.63 14.99 -7.32
CA ALA A 15 -1.85 14.44 -7.92
C ALA A 15 -2.94 14.07 -6.89
N HIS A 16 -2.54 13.88 -5.62
CA HIS A 16 -3.40 13.37 -4.57
C HIS A 16 -3.41 14.28 -3.34
N GLU A 17 -4.53 14.31 -2.62
CA GLU A 17 -4.51 14.55 -1.18
C GLU A 17 -3.98 13.27 -0.51
N VAL A 18 -2.98 13.43 0.36
CA VAL A 18 -2.29 12.32 1.04
C VAL A 18 -2.54 12.43 2.53
N ALA A 19 -2.98 11.35 3.16
CA ALA A 19 -3.12 11.23 4.61
C ALA A 19 -2.53 9.90 5.09
N ALA A 20 -1.80 9.91 6.21
CA ALA A 20 -1.28 8.68 6.80
C ALA A 20 -2.42 7.84 7.39
N VAL A 21 -2.34 6.53 7.22
CA VAL A 21 -3.18 5.52 7.86
C VAL A 21 -2.26 4.68 8.74
N GLU A 22 -2.34 4.90 10.05
CA GLU A 22 -1.46 4.25 11.03
C GLU A 22 -1.46 2.73 10.86
N GLY A 23 -0.26 2.16 10.80
CA GLY A 23 -0.07 0.71 10.64
C GLY A 23 -0.46 0.13 9.27
N VAL A 24 -0.91 0.94 8.30
CA VAL A 24 -1.33 0.48 6.96
C VAL A 24 -0.61 1.16 5.80
N GLY A 25 -0.53 2.49 5.75
CA GLY A 25 0.13 3.20 4.65
C GLY A 25 -0.39 4.61 4.40
N LEU A 26 -0.51 5.01 3.14
CA LEU A 26 -0.97 6.34 2.72
C LEU A 26 -2.34 6.27 2.05
N MET A 27 -3.33 6.95 2.60
CA MET A 27 -4.59 7.21 1.92
C MET A 27 -4.37 8.25 0.83
N LEU A 28 -4.76 7.89 -0.39
CA LEU A 28 -4.70 8.72 -1.58
C LEU A 28 -6.12 9.08 -2.01
N ARG A 29 -6.37 10.38 -2.15
CA ARG A 29 -7.60 10.91 -2.75
C ARG A 29 -7.24 11.76 -3.97
N PRO A 30 -7.67 11.40 -5.18
CA PRO A 30 -7.37 12.17 -6.39
C PRO A 30 -7.90 13.61 -6.30
N ARG A 31 -7.10 14.59 -6.74
CA ARG A 31 -7.48 16.01 -6.73
C ARG A 31 -8.38 16.43 -7.89
N SER A 32 -8.29 15.78 -9.05
CA SER A 32 -8.98 16.18 -10.30
C SER A 32 -10.30 15.43 -10.61
N THR A 33 -10.82 14.65 -9.66
CA THR A 33 -12.14 13.93 -9.66
C THR A 33 -12.33 12.70 -10.59
N ALA A 34 -13.32 11.87 -10.20
CA ALA A 34 -13.79 10.54 -10.68
C ALA A 34 -13.04 9.28 -10.20
N GLY A 35 -12.00 9.39 -9.38
CA GLY A 35 -11.35 8.23 -8.75
C GLY A 35 -11.81 7.99 -7.31
N GLY A 36 -12.04 6.73 -6.96
CA GLY A 36 -12.28 6.32 -5.57
C GLY A 36 -11.04 6.56 -4.69
N ARG A 37 -11.25 6.73 -3.39
CA ARG A 37 -10.15 6.75 -2.42
C ARG A 37 -9.44 5.39 -2.44
N ALA A 38 -8.12 5.41 -2.39
CA ALA A 38 -7.31 4.21 -2.26
C ALA A 38 -6.31 4.37 -1.12
N VAL A 39 -5.77 3.26 -0.63
CA VAL A 39 -4.70 3.21 0.35
C VAL A 39 -3.51 2.53 -0.32
N LEU A 40 -2.43 3.29 -0.53
CA LEU A 40 -1.14 2.75 -0.90
C LEU A 40 -0.49 2.16 0.35
N VAL A 41 -0.25 0.85 0.35
CA VAL A 41 0.40 0.19 1.49
C VAL A 41 1.88 0.52 1.45
N VAL A 42 2.42 0.98 2.58
CA VAL A 42 3.82 1.36 2.71
C VAL A 42 4.56 0.25 3.46
N ASP A 43 5.17 -0.65 2.72
CA ASP A 43 6.02 -1.72 3.25
C ASP A 43 7.47 -1.57 2.77
N ASP A 44 8.34 -2.46 3.23
CA ASP A 44 9.77 -2.40 2.90
C ASP A 44 10.02 -2.58 1.40
N ALA A 45 9.14 -3.30 0.69
CA ALA A 45 9.24 -3.49 -0.75
C ALA A 45 8.93 -2.19 -1.50
N LEU A 46 7.87 -1.47 -1.13
CA LEU A 46 7.57 -0.16 -1.70
C LEU A 46 8.68 0.86 -1.44
N VAL A 47 9.23 0.87 -0.21
CA VAL A 47 10.32 1.79 0.14
C VAL A 47 11.57 1.48 -0.68
N ALA A 48 11.98 0.21 -0.76
CA ALA A 48 13.14 -0.19 -1.55
C ALA A 48 12.96 0.10 -3.05
N TRP A 49 11.76 -0.13 -3.58
CA TRP A 49 11.42 0.18 -4.97
C TRP A 49 11.47 1.69 -5.25
N TRP A 50 10.94 2.51 -4.34
CA TRP A 50 11.03 3.96 -4.43
C TRP A 50 12.49 4.45 -4.42
N ASP A 51 13.30 3.95 -3.49
CA ASP A 51 14.71 4.31 -3.39
C ASP A 51 15.49 3.88 -4.65
N ALA A 52 15.17 2.72 -5.22
CA ALA A 52 15.74 2.27 -6.48
C ALA A 52 15.34 3.17 -7.66
N LEU A 53 14.08 3.60 -7.74
CA LEU A 53 13.63 4.55 -8.76
C LEU A 53 14.36 5.89 -8.66
N VAL A 54 14.46 6.44 -7.44
CA VAL A 54 15.16 7.70 -7.19
C VAL A 54 16.65 7.57 -7.48
N GLY A 55 17.27 6.45 -7.11
CA GLY A 55 18.67 6.16 -7.40
C GLY A 55 18.96 6.01 -8.90
N ALA A 56 18.01 5.49 -9.67
CA ALA A 56 18.13 5.35 -11.12
C ALA A 56 17.91 6.68 -11.86
N ASP A 57 16.82 7.39 -11.57
CA ASP A 57 16.55 8.73 -12.11
C ASP A 57 15.61 9.52 -11.18
N PRO A 58 16.14 10.49 -10.39
CA PRO A 58 15.33 11.25 -9.44
C PRO A 58 14.33 12.20 -10.12
N ARG A 59 14.57 12.59 -11.38
CA ARG A 59 13.67 13.50 -12.12
C ARG A 59 12.44 12.75 -12.63
N ASP A 60 12.62 11.48 -12.98
CA ASP A 60 11.56 10.65 -13.57
C ASP A 60 10.82 9.79 -12.52
N ALA A 61 11.40 9.58 -11.33
CA ALA A 61 10.83 8.74 -10.27
C ALA A 61 9.36 9.07 -9.94
N ALA A 62 9.03 10.37 -9.80
CA ALA A 62 7.67 10.81 -9.51
C ALA A 62 6.69 10.49 -10.66
N ALA A 63 7.13 10.65 -11.91
CA ALA A 63 6.32 10.34 -13.09
C ALA A 63 6.06 8.83 -13.18
N ARG A 64 7.09 8.00 -12.98
CA ARG A 64 6.97 6.53 -12.96
C ARG A 64 6.02 6.03 -11.88
N LEU A 65 6.12 6.56 -10.66
CA LEU A 65 5.18 6.27 -9.58
C LEU A 65 3.75 6.65 -9.97
N GLY A 66 3.55 7.86 -10.52
CA GLY A 66 2.25 8.33 -10.99
C GLY A 66 1.65 7.41 -12.06
N SER A 67 2.44 7.02 -13.05
CA SER A 67 2.02 6.10 -14.11
C SER A 67 1.65 4.72 -13.58
N ALA A 68 2.44 4.16 -12.67
CA ALA A 68 2.18 2.85 -12.08
C ALA A 68 0.88 2.87 -11.24
N LEU A 69 0.64 3.94 -10.49
CA LEU A 69 -0.60 4.13 -9.72
C LEU A 69 -1.82 4.38 -10.61
N ALA A 70 -1.65 5.10 -11.73
CA ALA A 70 -2.73 5.30 -12.70
C ALA A 70 -3.11 3.99 -13.38
N ALA A 71 -2.14 3.17 -13.77
CA ALA A 71 -2.37 1.86 -14.39
C ALA A 71 -3.20 0.95 -13.48
N VAL A 72 -2.79 0.79 -12.21
CA VAL A 72 -3.55 -0.04 -11.25
C VAL A 72 -4.92 0.55 -10.89
N ALA A 73 -5.09 1.88 -10.96
CA ALA A 73 -6.39 2.50 -10.72
C ALA A 73 -7.42 2.15 -11.80
N VAL A 74 -6.99 1.93 -13.05
CA VAL A 74 -7.84 1.48 -14.15
C VAL A 74 -8.31 0.03 -13.95
N GLU A 75 -7.45 -0.82 -13.39
CA GLU A 75 -7.75 -2.25 -13.18
C GLU A 75 -8.62 -2.53 -11.95
N ALA A 76 -8.68 -1.57 -11.01
CA ALA A 76 -9.30 -1.77 -9.72
C ALA A 76 -10.82 -1.76 -9.73
N ARG A 77 -11.41 -2.74 -9.06
CA ARG A 77 -12.85 -2.78 -8.77
C ARG A 77 -13.23 -1.75 -7.69
N PRO A 78 -14.51 -1.31 -7.63
CA PRO A 78 -14.96 -0.35 -6.62
C PRO A 78 -14.75 -0.78 -5.16
N THR A 79 -14.64 -2.09 -4.90
CA THR A 79 -14.39 -2.64 -3.56
C THR A 79 -12.90 -2.75 -3.22
N GLU A 80 -12.01 -2.67 -4.20
CA GLU A 80 -10.56 -2.81 -4.04
C GLU A 80 -9.94 -1.47 -3.67
N ARG A 81 -9.74 -1.31 -2.36
CA ARG A 81 -9.30 -0.06 -1.73
C ARG A 81 -7.79 0.02 -1.53
N TYR A 82 -7.05 -1.09 -1.63
CA TYR A 82 -5.62 -1.12 -1.40
C TYR A 82 -4.84 -1.23 -2.71
N ARG A 83 -3.66 -0.60 -2.74
CA ARG A 83 -2.63 -0.75 -3.77
C ARG A 83 -1.40 -1.32 -3.10
N LEU A 84 -1.00 -2.51 -3.53
CA LEU A 84 0.15 -3.26 -3.02
C LEU A 84 1.20 -3.31 -4.11
N LEU A 85 2.47 -3.08 -3.78
CA LEU A 85 3.55 -3.40 -4.71
C LEU A 85 3.74 -4.92 -4.72
N ASP A 86 3.74 -5.53 -5.90
CA ASP A 86 4.01 -6.94 -6.13
C ASP A 86 4.96 -7.06 -7.33
N GLY A 87 6.19 -7.51 -7.07
CA GLY A 87 7.29 -7.39 -8.03
C GLY A 87 7.55 -5.93 -8.40
N ASP A 88 7.47 -5.63 -9.69
CA ASP A 88 7.70 -4.28 -10.24
C ASP A 88 6.40 -3.50 -10.53
N GLY A 89 5.25 -4.01 -10.09
CA GLY A 89 3.92 -3.46 -10.42
C GLY A 89 3.02 -3.33 -9.20
N PHE A 90 1.92 -2.57 -9.36
CA PHE A 90 0.90 -2.47 -8.32
C PHE A 90 -0.29 -3.39 -8.60
N THR A 91 -0.77 -4.06 -7.56
CA THR A 91 -1.95 -4.92 -7.60
C THR A 91 -3.08 -4.32 -6.76
N PRO A 92 -4.33 -4.28 -7.26
CA PRO A 92 -5.47 -3.83 -6.46
C PRO A 92 -5.90 -4.92 -5.48
N SER A 93 -6.32 -4.52 -4.28
CA SER A 93 -6.76 -5.49 -3.26
C SER A 93 -7.88 -4.94 -2.38
N THR A 94 -8.72 -5.85 -1.88
CA THR A 94 -9.71 -5.57 -0.82
C THR A 94 -9.10 -5.71 0.59
N ARG A 95 -7.90 -6.30 0.69
CA ARG A 95 -7.16 -6.52 1.94
C ARG A 95 -5.84 -5.75 1.90
N ALA A 96 -5.52 -5.02 2.97
CA ALA A 96 -4.13 -4.66 3.25
C ALA A 96 -3.46 -5.96 3.68
N VAL A 97 -2.67 -6.59 2.81
CA VAL A 97 -1.96 -7.81 3.22
C VAL A 97 -0.92 -7.43 4.25
N ARG A 98 -1.10 -7.92 5.47
CA ARG A 98 0.00 -8.53 6.22
C ARG A 98 -0.12 -10.04 5.97
N PRO A 99 0.95 -10.80 5.68
CA PRO A 99 0.96 -12.17 6.19
C PRO A 99 0.77 -12.00 7.70
N ALA A 100 -0.19 -12.72 8.30
CA ALA A 100 -0.55 -12.58 9.70
C ALA A 100 0.72 -12.45 10.56
N LEU A 101 1.08 -11.22 10.93
CA LEU A 101 2.00 -11.00 12.02
C LEU A 101 1.17 -11.41 13.22
N ARG A 102 1.32 -12.68 13.59
CA ARG A 102 1.05 -13.16 14.92
C ARG A 102 1.75 -12.17 15.84
N ASP A 103 0.97 -11.20 16.30
CA ASP A 103 1.30 -10.50 17.52
C ASP A 103 1.22 -11.57 18.61
N ALA A 104 2.40 -11.97 19.07
CA ALA A 104 2.62 -12.95 20.11
C ALA A 104 2.39 -12.35 21.50
N SER A 105 1.38 -11.49 21.62
CA SER A 105 0.96 -10.91 22.89
C SER A 105 -0.34 -11.60 23.32
N PRO A 106 -0.33 -12.47 24.35
CA PRO A 106 -1.56 -13.01 24.89
C PRO A 106 -2.46 -11.86 25.40
N PRO A 107 -3.80 -11.95 25.27
CA PRO A 107 -4.69 -10.98 25.89
C PRO A 107 -4.48 -11.00 27.40
N SER A 108 -4.26 -9.83 28.00
CA SER A 108 -4.05 -9.61 29.45
C SER A 108 -5.25 -9.98 30.33
N SER A 109 -6.25 -10.67 29.78
CA SER A 109 -7.51 -10.98 30.44
C SER A 109 -8.20 -12.17 29.74
N GLY A 110 -7.82 -13.39 30.14
CA GLY A 110 -8.69 -14.58 30.11
C GLY A 110 -9.14 -15.17 28.77
N GLY A 111 -8.67 -14.69 27.62
CA GLY A 111 -9.07 -15.22 26.31
C GLY A 111 -8.36 -16.51 25.91
N ARG A 112 -9.10 -17.55 25.54
CA ARG A 112 -8.57 -18.82 24.98
C ARG A 112 -8.30 -18.71 23.48
N TRP A 113 -7.17 -19.27 23.03
CA TRP A 113 -6.86 -19.43 21.60
C TRP A 113 -7.77 -20.47 20.91
N VAL A 114 -8.25 -20.12 19.71
CA VAL A 114 -8.83 -21.08 18.75
C VAL A 114 -7.81 -21.28 17.63
N PRO A 115 -7.34 -22.51 17.36
CA PRO A 115 -6.38 -22.76 16.29
C PRO A 115 -7.04 -22.54 14.91
N TYR A 116 -6.33 -21.84 14.02
CA TYR A 116 -6.69 -21.74 12.61
C TYR A 116 -6.25 -23.00 11.87
N VAL A 117 -7.16 -23.61 11.09
CA VAL A 117 -6.88 -24.71 10.17
C VAL A 117 -7.07 -24.17 8.74
N PRO A 118 -6.02 -24.13 7.90
CA PRO A 118 -6.17 -23.80 6.49
C PRO A 118 -7.08 -24.84 5.82
N ARG A 119 -8.04 -24.40 5.01
CA ARG A 119 -8.64 -25.30 4.03
C ARG A 119 -7.62 -25.50 2.93
N ASP A 120 -7.15 -26.74 2.78
CA ASP A 120 -6.28 -27.14 1.67
C ASP A 120 -6.86 -26.68 0.33
N ALA A 121 -5.94 -26.28 -0.55
CA ALA A 121 -6.21 -26.03 -1.95
C ALA A 121 -6.73 -27.31 -2.60
N GLY A 122 -7.98 -27.28 -3.04
CA GLY A 122 -8.53 -28.20 -4.04
C GLY A 122 -8.43 -27.57 -5.42
#